data_AF-A0A2V8RM76-F1
#
_entry.id   AF-A0A2V8RM76-F1
#
_cell.length_a   1.000
_cell.length_b   1.000
_cell.length_c   1.000
_cell.angle_alpha   90.00
_cell.angle_beta   90.00
_cell.angle_gamma   90.00
#
_symmetry.space_group_name_H-M   'P 1'
#
loop_
_entity.id
_entity.type
_entity.pdbx_description
1 polymer ?
#
loop_
_entity_poly.entity_id
_entity_poly.type
_entity_poly.pdbx_seq_one_letter_code
_entity_poly.pdbx_strand_id
1 'polypeptide(L)'
;MKLEENFDAAKINCQPYMNGQSLAGWATARVLVPQAGTDDILSKLCVEIGEMRDKKHLSPPDGAEWLTYLRPLDVLSEGCPPRMHQGKSVRVNVARYTLDSKVLPQVQDTLPFCEKVRRALFDIRAKIENAAHSETLTGKTLSGVPLKDHNHAYFLATDEDGDGWLDHLTIYARAEFDGADIAAFGRLRKIYRFDATHEVRMVLVGLGSEEMFQGAAPIFTKAKRWRSVTPFVLPRFATRGAGKGARPRDTPVEQLKREARLRQLPEIIEVHSSDVDKDLKGYKVGARLVRWLEFRTRRFNGTTGYGTAGFEIEFAEEVNAPLVLGFGAHFGLGLFEPV
;
A
#
# COMPACT_ATOMS: atom_id res chain seq x y z
N MET A 1 -18.89 -9.35 -53.78
CA MET A 1 -19.44 -8.52 -52.71
C MET A 1 -18.52 -7.32 -52.56
N LYS A 2 -18.94 -6.18 -53.09
CA LYS A 2 -18.13 -4.97 -53.26
C LYS A 2 -17.86 -4.32 -51.89
N LEU A 3 -16.60 -4.17 -51.52
CA LEU A 3 -16.17 -3.19 -50.52
C LEU A 3 -15.92 -1.89 -51.27
N GLU A 4 -16.99 -1.10 -51.47
CA GLU A 4 -16.84 0.27 -51.95
C GLU A 4 -16.42 1.17 -50.77
N GLU A 5 -15.32 1.85 -51.05
CA GLU A 5 -14.65 2.96 -50.37
C GLU A 5 -15.54 3.84 -49.48
N ASN A 6 -15.17 3.88 -48.20
CA ASN A 6 -15.32 5.07 -47.35
C ASN A 6 -14.05 5.19 -46.48
N PHE A 7 -12.89 5.29 -47.14
CA PHE A 7 -11.69 5.83 -46.51
C PHE A 7 -11.81 7.35 -46.56
N ASP A 8 -12.09 7.94 -45.41
CA ASP A 8 -12.12 9.39 -45.24
C ASP A 8 -10.71 9.93 -45.54
N ALA A 9 -10.51 10.46 -46.75
CA ALA A 9 -9.23 10.98 -47.24
C ALA A 9 -8.67 12.13 -46.36
N ALA A 10 -9.46 12.62 -45.41
CA ALA A 10 -9.10 13.66 -44.45
C ALA A 10 -8.19 13.21 -43.29
N LYS A 11 -7.73 11.94 -43.23
CA LYS A 11 -6.89 11.44 -42.10
C LYS A 11 -5.65 10.63 -42.49
N ILE A 12 -5.13 10.79 -43.70
CA ILE A 12 -3.84 10.18 -44.06
C ILE A 12 -2.70 11.06 -43.52
N ASN A 13 -2.18 10.71 -42.34
CA ASN A 13 -1.13 11.47 -41.66
C ASN A 13 0.31 11.08 -42.07
N CYS A 14 0.46 10.23 -43.10
CA CYS A 14 1.76 9.79 -43.61
C CYS A 14 1.75 9.74 -45.13
N GLN A 15 2.83 10.17 -45.78
CA GLN A 15 2.97 10.15 -47.24
C GLN A 15 4.34 9.58 -47.64
N PRO A 16 4.46 8.83 -48.75
CA PRO A 16 5.75 8.33 -49.21
C PRO A 16 6.69 9.50 -49.55
N TYR A 17 7.95 9.38 -49.17
CA TYR A 17 8.98 10.37 -49.48
C TYR A 17 9.31 10.34 -50.97
N MET A 18 9.16 11.47 -51.64
CA MET A 18 9.59 11.66 -53.03
C MET A 18 10.95 12.36 -53.06
N ASN A 19 11.88 11.90 -53.91
CA ASN A 19 13.21 12.51 -54.03
C ASN A 19 13.11 14.01 -54.34
N GLY A 20 13.76 14.85 -53.52
CA GLY A 20 13.74 16.31 -53.65
C GLY A 20 12.69 17.02 -52.79
N GLN A 21 11.88 16.28 -52.03
CA GLN A 21 10.90 16.86 -51.11
C GLN A 21 11.57 17.44 -49.85
N SER A 22 11.15 18.64 -49.43
CA SER A 22 11.64 19.29 -48.20
C SER A 22 11.20 18.51 -46.96
N LEU A 23 12.12 18.36 -46.00
CA LEU A 23 11.88 17.68 -44.71
C LEU A 23 11.43 18.63 -43.59
N ALA A 24 11.31 19.94 -43.87
CA ALA A 24 10.93 20.92 -42.86
C ALA A 24 9.49 20.67 -42.37
N GLY A 25 9.33 20.41 -41.06
CA GLY A 25 8.02 20.09 -40.47
C GLY A 25 7.65 18.60 -40.47
N TRP A 26 8.48 17.74 -41.06
CA TRP A 26 8.20 16.30 -41.23
C TRP A 26 9.24 15.43 -40.52
N ALA A 27 8.78 14.33 -39.93
CA ALA A 27 9.61 13.24 -39.43
C ALA A 27 9.62 12.08 -40.44
N THR A 28 10.76 11.44 -40.61
CA THR A 28 10.89 10.25 -41.46
C THR A 28 10.58 8.98 -40.68
N ALA A 29 9.90 8.04 -41.34
CA ALA A 29 9.65 6.69 -40.83
C ALA A 29 9.96 5.69 -41.94
N ARG A 30 10.83 4.71 -41.68
CA ARG A 30 11.07 3.60 -42.60
C ARG A 30 10.03 2.52 -42.36
N VAL A 31 9.27 2.20 -43.38
CA VAL A 31 8.20 1.19 -43.34
C VAL A 31 8.57 0.08 -44.30
N LEU A 32 8.41 -1.16 -43.83
CA LEU A 32 8.59 -2.34 -44.66
C LEU A 32 7.28 -2.58 -45.42
N VAL A 33 7.33 -2.60 -46.75
CA VAL A 33 6.15 -2.77 -47.61
C VAL A 33 6.34 -3.94 -48.57
N PRO A 34 5.25 -4.54 -49.09
CA PRO A 34 5.33 -5.49 -50.20
C PRO A 34 5.88 -4.85 -51.47
N GLN A 35 6.80 -5.56 -52.13
CA GLN A 35 7.14 -5.25 -53.52
C GLN A 35 5.95 -5.56 -54.42
N ALA A 36 5.70 -4.68 -55.39
CA ALA A 36 4.59 -4.83 -56.34
C ALA A 36 4.66 -6.18 -57.06
N GLY A 37 3.54 -6.90 -57.11
CA GLY A 37 3.44 -8.22 -57.73
C GLY A 37 3.85 -9.40 -56.85
N THR A 38 4.07 -9.17 -55.55
CA THR A 38 4.30 -10.26 -54.59
C THR A 38 2.98 -10.83 -54.09
N ASP A 39 2.64 -12.04 -54.55
CA ASP A 39 1.61 -12.86 -53.89
C ASP A 39 2.18 -13.47 -52.60
N ASP A 40 1.34 -13.49 -51.56
CA ASP A 40 1.62 -14.10 -50.26
C ASP A 40 2.87 -13.57 -49.53
N ILE A 41 2.89 -12.27 -49.22
CA ILE A 41 4.00 -11.65 -48.48
C ILE A 41 4.19 -12.21 -47.07
N LEU A 42 3.12 -12.70 -46.42
CA LEU A 42 3.20 -13.15 -45.03
C LEU A 42 4.12 -14.37 -44.90
N SER A 43 4.03 -15.34 -45.82
CA SER A 43 4.94 -16.49 -45.83
C SER A 43 6.40 -16.08 -46.05
N LYS A 44 6.64 -15.07 -46.89
CA LYS A 44 7.99 -14.53 -47.15
C LYS A 44 8.56 -13.69 -46.01
N LEU A 45 7.73 -13.17 -45.10
CA LEU A 45 8.17 -12.49 -43.88
C LEU A 45 8.46 -13.46 -42.73
N CYS A 46 7.92 -14.67 -42.77
CA CYS A 46 8.14 -15.73 -41.78
C CYS A 46 9.48 -16.46 -42.00
N VAL A 47 10.59 -15.72 -42.00
CA VAL A 47 11.95 -16.26 -42.14
C VAL A 47 12.56 -16.51 -40.76
N GLU A 48 13.26 -17.63 -40.58
CA GLU A 48 13.96 -17.91 -39.33
C GLU A 48 15.24 -17.06 -39.19
N ILE A 49 15.53 -16.64 -37.95
CA ILE A 49 16.68 -15.79 -37.62
C ILE A 49 18.02 -16.46 -38.01
N GLY A 50 18.08 -17.80 -37.99
CA GLY A 50 19.25 -18.57 -38.41
C GLY A 50 19.57 -18.40 -39.90
N GLU A 51 18.57 -18.56 -40.77
CA GLU A 51 18.72 -18.41 -42.22
C GLU A 51 19.13 -17.00 -42.63
N MET A 52 18.62 -15.97 -41.93
CA MET A 52 19.00 -14.57 -42.20
C MET A 52 20.48 -14.29 -41.90
N ARG A 53 21.03 -14.91 -40.84
CA ARG A 53 22.43 -14.76 -40.42
C ARG A 53 23.38 -15.46 -41.38
N ASP A 54 23.06 -16.67 -41.81
CA ASP A 54 23.89 -17.45 -42.74
C ASP A 54 24.00 -16.79 -44.12
N LYS A 55 22.92 -16.16 -44.59
CA LYS A 55 22.89 -15.44 -45.87
C LYS A 55 23.47 -14.02 -45.81
N LYS A 56 23.94 -13.54 -44.65
CA LYS A 56 24.43 -12.16 -44.43
C LYS A 56 23.44 -11.07 -44.91
N HIS A 57 22.13 -11.31 -44.78
CA HIS A 57 21.11 -10.37 -45.24
C HIS A 57 21.05 -9.14 -44.31
N LEU A 58 21.62 -8.02 -44.78
CA LEU A 58 21.38 -6.67 -44.26
C LEU A 58 20.14 -5.99 -44.88
N SER A 59 19.47 -6.71 -45.79
CA SER A 59 18.34 -6.25 -46.60
C SER A 59 17.05 -6.98 -46.18
N PRO A 60 15.87 -6.37 -46.43
CA PRO A 60 14.59 -6.95 -46.08
C PRO A 60 14.36 -8.33 -46.73
N PRO A 61 13.47 -9.18 -46.17
CA PRO A 61 13.11 -10.47 -46.75
C PRO A 61 12.64 -10.36 -48.20
N ASP A 62 12.81 -11.43 -48.98
CA ASP A 62 12.43 -11.47 -50.39
C ASP A 62 10.96 -11.09 -50.60
N GLY A 63 10.70 -10.17 -51.53
CA GLY A 63 9.35 -9.66 -51.78
C GLY A 63 8.90 -8.52 -50.85
N ALA A 64 9.77 -8.05 -49.96
CA ALA A 64 9.57 -6.84 -49.18
C ALA A 64 10.65 -5.78 -49.48
N GLU A 65 10.28 -4.52 -49.42
CA GLU A 65 11.21 -3.39 -49.57
C GLU A 65 11.00 -2.33 -48.50
N TRP A 66 12.05 -1.58 -48.19
CA TRP A 66 11.96 -0.44 -47.28
C TRP A 66 11.56 0.80 -48.06
N LEU A 67 10.41 1.37 -47.74
CA LEU A 67 10.02 2.70 -48.18
C LEU A 67 10.13 3.70 -47.03
N THR A 68 10.56 4.91 -47.36
CA THR A 68 10.58 6.03 -46.40
C THR A 68 9.27 6.80 -46.54
N TYR A 69 8.56 6.96 -45.44
CA TYR A 69 7.38 7.81 -45.33
C TYR A 69 7.70 9.05 -44.50
N LEU A 70 7.03 10.16 -44.83
CA LEU A 70 7.00 11.40 -44.08
C LEU A 70 5.71 11.46 -43.26
N ARG A 71 5.84 11.83 -41.98
CA ARG A 71 4.72 12.17 -41.11
C ARG A 71 4.91 13.57 -40.51
N PRO A 72 3.85 14.33 -40.21
CA PRO A 72 3.99 15.58 -39.49
C PRO A 72 4.70 15.36 -38.14
N LEU A 73 5.61 16.25 -37.76
CA LEU A 73 6.36 16.15 -36.49
C LEU A 73 5.44 16.08 -35.27
N ASP A 74 4.28 16.70 -35.36
CA ASP A 74 3.33 16.88 -34.28
C ASP A 74 2.26 15.78 -34.18
N VAL A 75 2.19 14.85 -35.14
CA VAL A 75 1.17 13.78 -35.17
C VAL A 75 1.21 12.86 -33.95
N LEU A 76 2.38 12.71 -33.32
CA LEU A 76 2.56 11.94 -32.09
C LEU A 76 2.64 12.82 -30.84
N SER A 77 2.54 14.14 -31.03
CA SER A 77 2.68 15.15 -29.98
C SER A 77 1.35 15.62 -29.41
N GLU A 78 0.23 14.97 -29.79
CA GLU A 78 -0.92 14.87 -28.88
C GLU A 78 -0.51 14.06 -27.65
N GLY A 79 0.38 14.64 -26.84
CA GLY A 79 0.45 14.31 -25.43
C GLY A 79 -0.95 14.53 -24.95
N CYS A 80 -1.65 13.42 -24.66
CA CYS A 80 -2.93 13.46 -24.00
C CYS A 80 -2.75 14.47 -22.87
N PRO A 81 -3.39 15.66 -22.91
CA PRO A 81 -3.26 16.60 -21.81
C PRO A 81 -3.62 15.78 -20.58
N PRO A 82 -2.82 15.82 -19.50
CA PRO A 82 -3.09 15.02 -18.31
C PRO A 82 -4.55 15.28 -18.01
N ARG A 83 -5.38 14.25 -18.23
CA ARG A 83 -6.81 14.38 -18.07
C ARG A 83 -6.92 14.60 -16.59
N MET A 84 -7.04 15.86 -16.17
CA MET A 84 -7.47 16.19 -14.83
C MET A 84 -8.86 15.59 -14.78
N HIS A 85 -8.92 14.31 -14.39
CA HIS A 85 -10.12 13.78 -13.81
C HIS A 85 -10.41 14.75 -12.69
N GLN A 86 -11.36 15.65 -12.92
CA GLN A 86 -12.17 16.19 -11.85
C GLN A 86 -12.99 15.02 -11.31
N GLY A 87 -12.29 14.03 -10.74
CA GLY A 87 -12.92 13.10 -9.84
C GLY A 87 -13.52 13.96 -8.74
N LYS A 88 -14.80 13.70 -8.40
CA LYS A 88 -15.34 14.14 -7.12
C LYS A 88 -14.25 13.96 -6.08
N SER A 89 -13.94 14.97 -5.27
CA SER A 89 -12.89 14.86 -4.25
C SER A 89 -13.24 13.66 -3.36
N VAL A 90 -12.62 12.53 -3.63
CA VAL A 90 -12.84 11.31 -2.86
C VAL A 90 -12.09 11.54 -1.58
N ARG A 91 -12.79 11.59 -0.46
CA ARG A 91 -12.18 11.69 0.86
C ARG A 91 -11.15 10.56 0.99
N VAL A 92 -9.89 10.91 1.16
CA VAL A 92 -8.81 9.92 1.32
C VAL A 92 -8.51 9.78 2.80
N ASN A 93 -8.90 8.66 3.39
CA ASN A 93 -8.60 8.34 4.79
C ASN A 93 -7.89 6.99 4.96
N VAL A 94 -7.65 6.27 3.86
CA VAL A 94 -6.93 5.01 3.78
C VAL A 94 -5.87 5.07 2.67
N ALA A 95 -4.66 4.62 3.01
CA ALA A 95 -3.63 4.26 2.05
C ALA A 95 -3.14 2.83 2.32
N ARG A 96 -3.19 1.96 1.30
CA ARG A 96 -2.85 0.54 1.47
C ARG A 96 -1.70 0.11 0.57
N TYR A 97 -0.79 -0.66 1.16
CA TYR A 97 0.40 -1.17 0.52
C TYR A 97 0.47 -2.69 0.64
N THR A 98 1.01 -3.33 -0.39
CA THR A 98 1.62 -4.65 -0.29
C THR A 98 3.13 -4.48 -0.07
N LEU A 99 3.71 -5.44 0.62
CA LEU A 99 5.12 -5.47 0.99
C LEU A 99 5.84 -6.50 0.12
N ASP A 100 6.93 -6.09 -0.52
CA ASP A 100 7.80 -6.98 -1.31
C ASP A 100 9.22 -6.93 -0.74
N SER A 101 9.75 -8.09 -0.35
CA SER A 101 11.12 -8.21 0.14
C SER A 101 11.63 -9.64 -0.01
N LYS A 102 12.96 -9.80 -0.07
CA LYS A 102 13.59 -11.11 0.06
C LYS A 102 13.25 -11.79 1.39
N VAL A 103 13.12 -10.99 2.46
CA VAL A 103 12.74 -11.45 3.80
C VAL A 103 11.84 -10.37 4.41
N LEU A 104 10.54 -10.64 4.47
CA LEU A 104 9.56 -9.74 5.08
C LEU A 104 9.85 -9.54 6.59
N PRO A 105 9.30 -8.50 7.23
CA PRO A 105 9.35 -8.37 8.68
C PRO A 105 8.44 -9.43 9.31
N GLN A 106 8.79 -9.94 10.50
CA GLN A 106 7.92 -10.87 11.22
C GLN A 106 6.83 -10.11 11.99
N VAL A 107 5.73 -10.77 12.33
CA VAL A 107 4.66 -10.18 13.16
C VAL A 107 5.16 -9.62 14.50
N GLN A 108 6.22 -10.18 15.09
CA GLN A 108 6.80 -9.65 16.34
C GLN A 108 7.40 -8.24 16.17
N ASP A 109 7.77 -7.86 14.93
CA ASP A 109 8.35 -6.57 14.58
C ASP A 109 7.29 -5.52 14.20
N THR A 110 5.98 -5.77 14.36
CA THR A 110 4.90 -4.85 13.96
C THR A 110 5.10 -3.41 14.45
N LEU A 111 5.35 -3.22 15.75
CA LEU A 111 5.55 -1.87 16.31
C LEU A 111 6.77 -1.15 15.72
N PRO A 112 8.00 -1.70 15.79
CA PRO A 112 9.16 -1.01 15.24
C PRO A 112 9.10 -0.83 13.72
N PHE A 113 8.44 -1.74 12.99
CA PHE A 113 8.21 -1.60 11.56
C PHE A 113 7.29 -0.42 11.25
N CYS A 114 6.11 -0.38 11.87
CA CYS A 114 5.13 0.70 11.69
C CYS A 114 5.68 2.07 12.10
N GLU A 115 6.43 2.14 13.21
CA GLU A 115 7.07 3.39 13.64
C GLU A 115 8.14 3.86 12.66
N LYS A 116 8.86 2.93 12.02
CA LYS A 116 9.84 3.25 10.96
C LYS A 116 9.18 3.77 9.70
N VAL A 117 8.06 3.17 9.27
CA VAL A 117 7.25 3.68 8.16
C VAL A 117 6.80 5.11 8.43
N ARG A 118 6.26 5.36 9.63
CA ARG A 118 5.81 6.71 10.01
C ARG A 118 6.94 7.73 9.92
N ARG A 119 8.14 7.40 10.42
CA ARG A 119 9.31 8.27 10.31
C ARG A 119 9.71 8.53 8.85
N ALA A 120 9.73 7.50 8.03
CA ALA A 120 10.05 7.64 6.61
C ALA A 120 9.06 8.57 5.89
N LEU A 121 7.77 8.50 6.22
CA LEU A 121 6.76 9.40 5.69
C LEU A 121 6.97 10.85 6.14
N PHE A 122 7.37 11.09 7.39
CA PHE A 122 7.76 12.44 7.82
C PHE A 122 8.94 12.97 7.00
N ASP A 123 9.97 12.16 6.79
CA ASP A 123 11.16 12.56 6.01
C ASP A 123 10.82 12.85 4.54
N ILE A 124 9.90 12.07 3.95
CA ILE A 124 9.41 12.29 2.58
C ILE A 124 8.56 13.56 2.51
N ARG A 125 7.64 13.72 3.45
CA ARG A 125 6.71 14.84 3.50
C ARG A 125 7.42 16.17 3.74
N ALA A 126 8.47 16.17 4.56
CA ALA A 126 9.31 17.35 4.78
C ALA A 126 10.01 17.86 3.50
N LYS A 127 10.11 17.01 2.45
CA LYS A 127 10.67 17.35 1.13
C LYS A 127 9.61 17.79 0.13
N ILE A 128 8.34 17.89 0.54
CA ILE A 128 7.26 18.39 -0.31
C ILE A 128 7.16 19.90 -0.11
N GLU A 129 7.26 20.65 -1.21
CA GLU A 129 7.15 22.10 -1.19
C GLU A 129 5.76 22.53 -0.70
N ASN A 130 5.73 23.59 0.12
CA ASN A 130 4.51 24.16 0.69
C ASN A 130 3.64 23.18 1.52
N ALA A 131 4.22 22.09 2.02
CA ALA A 131 3.51 21.19 2.91
C ALA A 131 3.28 21.83 4.28
N ALA A 132 2.03 22.22 4.58
CA ALA A 132 1.61 22.64 5.91
C ALA A 132 1.80 21.52 6.95
N HIS A 133 1.78 21.78 8.26
CA HIS A 133 1.88 20.72 9.28
C HIS A 133 0.65 19.79 9.23
N SER A 134 0.83 18.47 9.05
CA SER A 134 -0.28 17.50 9.08
C SER A 134 -0.48 16.99 10.51
N GLU A 135 -1.57 17.41 11.14
CA GLU A 135 -1.98 16.89 12.44
C GLU A 135 -2.45 15.43 12.34
N THR A 136 -3.06 15.05 11.22
CA THR A 136 -3.53 13.68 10.93
C THR A 136 -2.36 12.69 10.89
N LEU A 137 -1.26 13.01 10.22
CA LEU A 137 -0.12 12.10 10.12
C LEU A 137 0.78 12.15 11.38
N THR A 138 0.94 13.34 11.98
CA THR A 138 1.86 13.51 13.13
C THR A 138 1.25 13.12 14.47
N GLY A 139 -0.07 13.28 14.62
CA GLY A 139 -0.77 13.13 15.90
C GLY A 139 -0.46 14.24 16.89
N LYS A 140 0.06 15.38 16.42
CA LYS A 140 0.40 16.54 17.24
C LYS A 140 -0.17 17.79 16.60
N THR A 141 -0.59 18.75 17.43
CA THR A 141 -0.93 20.09 16.96
C THR A 141 0.29 20.79 16.37
N LEU A 142 0.07 21.90 15.66
CA LEU A 142 1.15 22.79 15.20
C LEU A 142 2.10 23.23 16.34
N SER A 143 1.57 23.38 17.55
CA SER A 143 2.34 23.70 18.76
C SER A 143 3.08 22.51 19.39
N GLY A 144 3.02 21.33 18.78
CA GLY A 144 3.72 20.12 19.24
C GLY A 144 3.02 19.36 20.35
N VAL A 145 1.81 19.76 20.75
CA VAL A 145 1.01 19.10 21.79
C VAL A 145 0.38 17.84 21.19
N PRO A 146 0.52 16.65 21.82
CA PRO A 146 -0.15 15.44 21.36
C PRO A 146 -1.67 15.62 21.31
N LEU A 147 -2.29 15.22 20.20
CA LEU A 147 -3.75 15.21 20.09
C LEU A 147 -4.33 14.23 21.11
N LYS A 148 -5.33 14.69 21.86
CA LYS A 148 -6.08 13.85 22.80
C LYS A 148 -7.08 12.96 22.08
N ASP A 149 -7.52 13.41 20.92
CA ASP A 149 -8.43 12.67 20.08
C ASP A 149 -7.63 11.68 19.23
N HIS A 150 -7.98 10.40 19.34
CA HIS A 150 -7.38 9.28 18.61
C HIS A 150 -7.71 9.29 17.10
N ASN A 151 -7.84 10.49 16.52
CA ASN A 151 -8.24 10.76 15.14
C ASN A 151 -7.06 10.79 14.16
N HIS A 152 -5.83 10.63 14.65
CA HIS A 152 -4.61 10.60 13.86
C HIS A 152 -4.26 9.19 13.36
N ALA A 153 -3.34 9.14 12.41
CA ALA A 153 -3.04 7.95 11.62
C ALA A 153 -2.62 6.74 12.47
N TYR A 154 -3.22 5.61 12.13
CA TYR A 154 -2.88 4.26 12.53
C TYR A 154 -2.07 3.62 11.41
N PHE A 155 -0.96 3.00 11.78
CA PHE A 155 -0.12 2.21 10.90
C PHE A 155 -0.35 0.75 11.27
N LEU A 156 -1.10 0.05 10.44
CA LEU A 156 -1.59 -1.31 10.70
C LEU A 156 -0.91 -2.25 9.71
N ALA A 157 0.14 -2.93 10.15
CA ALA A 157 0.75 -3.99 9.39
C ALA A 157 0.05 -5.31 9.71
N THR A 158 -0.28 -6.06 8.68
CA THR A 158 -1.04 -7.31 8.75
C THR A 158 -0.28 -8.43 8.07
N ASP A 159 -0.60 -9.65 8.50
CA ASP A 159 -0.20 -10.91 7.92
C ASP A 159 -1.51 -11.54 7.40
N GLU A 160 -1.77 -11.42 6.09
CA GLU A 160 -3.04 -11.83 5.48
C GLU A 160 -3.03 -13.27 4.96
N ASP A 161 -1.85 -13.87 4.79
CA ASP A 161 -1.69 -15.29 4.44
C ASP A 161 -1.46 -16.21 5.66
N GLY A 162 -1.19 -15.63 6.84
CA GLY A 162 -1.08 -16.32 8.12
C GLY A 162 0.25 -17.05 8.32
N ASP A 163 1.30 -16.67 7.59
CA ASP A 163 2.60 -17.33 7.59
C ASP A 163 3.57 -16.82 8.68
N GLY A 164 3.15 -15.80 9.44
CA GLY A 164 3.91 -15.14 10.50
C GLY A 164 4.74 -13.95 10.03
N TRP A 165 4.63 -13.56 8.76
CA TRP A 165 5.34 -12.45 8.15
C TRP A 165 4.36 -11.35 7.69
N LEU A 166 4.77 -10.10 7.86
CA LEU A 166 3.96 -8.96 7.48
C LEU A 166 4.01 -8.79 5.96
N ASP A 167 2.86 -8.87 5.31
CA ASP A 167 2.70 -8.81 3.85
C ASP A 167 1.95 -7.54 3.38
N HIS A 168 1.16 -6.93 4.27
CA HIS A 168 0.39 -5.73 3.99
C HIS A 168 0.62 -4.64 5.05
N LEU A 169 0.50 -3.40 4.60
CA LEU A 169 0.43 -2.23 5.49
C LEU A 169 -0.76 -1.36 5.08
N THR A 170 -1.61 -1.06 6.04
CA THR A 170 -2.69 -0.08 5.90
C THR A 170 -2.43 1.11 6.80
N ILE A 171 -2.41 2.30 6.20
CA ILE A 171 -2.39 3.59 6.91
C ILE A 171 -3.81 4.11 6.94
N TYR A 172 -4.37 4.27 8.12
CA TYR A 172 -5.77 4.66 8.32
C TYR A 172 -5.88 5.84 9.27
N ALA A 173 -6.74 6.81 8.98
CA ALA A 173 -7.14 7.83 9.95
C ALA A 173 -8.65 8.05 9.91
N ARG A 174 -9.21 8.50 11.05
CA ARG A 174 -10.61 8.97 11.06
C ARG A 174 -10.73 10.30 10.32
N ALA A 175 -9.72 11.16 10.43
CA ALA A 175 -9.62 12.39 9.65
C ALA A 175 -9.15 12.11 8.21
N GLU A 176 -9.40 13.06 7.31
CA GLU A 176 -8.90 13.01 5.94
C GLU A 176 -7.40 13.36 5.89
N PHE A 177 -6.69 12.75 4.93
CA PHE A 177 -5.32 13.06 4.59
C PHE A 177 -5.25 14.23 3.60
N ASP A 178 -4.34 15.18 3.84
CA ASP A 178 -4.17 16.31 2.95
C ASP A 178 -3.41 15.91 1.65
N GLY A 179 -3.36 16.83 0.67
CA GLY A 179 -2.68 16.56 -0.60
C GLY A 179 -1.18 16.26 -0.45
N ALA A 180 -0.51 16.79 0.58
CA ALA A 180 0.89 16.52 0.85
C ALA A 180 1.09 15.12 1.47
N ASP A 181 0.17 14.67 2.32
CA ASP A 181 0.12 13.31 2.86
C ASP A 181 -0.09 12.31 1.72
N ILE A 182 -1.04 12.57 0.82
CA ILE A 182 -1.31 11.74 -0.37
C ILE A 182 -0.06 11.68 -1.28
N ALA A 183 0.58 12.81 -1.52
CA ALA A 183 1.83 12.85 -2.29
C ALA A 183 2.98 12.11 -1.58
N ALA A 184 3.06 12.17 -0.25
CA ALA A 184 4.04 11.43 0.53
C ALA A 184 3.81 9.91 0.43
N PHE A 185 2.55 9.46 0.48
CA PHE A 185 2.20 8.06 0.24
C PHE A 185 2.64 7.59 -1.16
N GLY A 186 2.38 8.39 -2.19
CA GLY A 186 2.84 8.09 -3.56
C GLY A 186 4.35 8.04 -3.72
N ARG A 187 5.12 8.70 -2.84
CA ARG A 187 6.59 8.73 -2.86
C ARG A 187 7.24 7.66 -1.96
N LEU A 188 6.47 7.02 -1.07
CA LEU A 188 6.97 5.93 -0.24
C LEU A 188 7.17 4.68 -1.10
N ARG A 189 8.42 4.40 -1.46
CA ARG A 189 8.78 3.24 -2.30
C ARG A 189 9.51 2.13 -1.56
N LYS A 190 10.25 2.48 -0.52
CA LYS A 190 11.05 1.51 0.22
C LYS A 190 11.35 1.96 1.63
N ILE A 191 11.54 0.98 2.49
CA ILE A 191 12.03 1.14 3.86
C ILE A 191 13.08 0.07 4.12
N TYR A 192 14.11 0.41 4.86
CA TYR A 192 15.11 -0.56 5.30
C TYR A 192 14.64 -1.20 6.61
N ARG A 193 14.97 -2.47 6.86
CA ARG A 193 14.78 -3.08 8.20
C ARG A 193 15.69 -2.42 9.25
N PHE A 194 15.46 -2.72 10.53
CA PHE A 194 16.15 -2.06 11.66
C PHE A 194 17.67 -2.15 11.57
N ASP A 195 18.18 -3.30 11.13
CA ASP A 195 19.60 -3.61 10.92
C ASP A 195 20.15 -3.08 9.58
N ALA A 196 19.31 -2.41 8.78
CA ALA A 196 19.61 -1.92 7.44
C ALA A 196 20.05 -2.99 6.42
N THR A 197 19.87 -4.28 6.73
CA THR A 197 20.37 -5.38 5.90
C THR A 197 19.42 -5.75 4.76
N HIS A 198 18.11 -5.58 4.97
CA HIS A 198 17.08 -5.94 4.00
C HIS A 198 16.18 -4.75 3.67
N GLU A 199 15.91 -4.57 2.38
CA GLU A 199 14.97 -3.59 1.85
C GLU A 199 13.57 -4.21 1.77
N VAL A 200 12.57 -3.51 2.30
CA VAL A 200 11.15 -3.80 2.08
C VAL A 200 10.62 -2.75 1.12
N ARG A 201 10.20 -3.19 -0.06
CA ARG A 201 9.55 -2.33 -1.06
C ARG A 201 8.09 -2.16 -0.68
N MET A 202 7.62 -0.94 -0.81
CA MET A 202 6.26 -0.51 -0.49
C MET A 202 5.54 -0.30 -1.82
N VAL A 203 4.62 -1.20 -2.17
CA VAL A 203 3.83 -1.09 -3.40
C VAL A 203 2.46 -0.55 -3.02
N LEU A 204 2.18 0.70 -3.37
CA LEU A 204 0.89 1.34 -3.09
C LEU A 204 -0.18 0.72 -3.98
N VAL A 205 -1.10 -0.03 -3.38
CA VAL A 205 -2.19 -0.74 -4.07
C VAL A 205 -3.43 0.12 -4.20
N GLY A 206 -3.68 1.01 -3.23
CA GLY A 206 -4.86 1.88 -3.28
C GLY A 206 -4.80 3.07 -2.33
N LEU A 207 -5.53 4.12 -2.72
CA LEU A 207 -5.82 5.32 -1.94
C LEU A 207 -7.32 5.59 -2.00
N GLY A 208 -7.93 5.88 -0.87
CA GLY A 208 -9.36 6.10 -0.85
C GLY A 208 -10.00 6.24 0.51
N SER A 209 -11.33 6.17 0.52
CA SER A 209 -12.15 6.07 1.72
C SER A 209 -12.20 4.63 2.25
N GLU A 210 -12.48 4.46 3.54
CA GLU A 210 -12.58 3.15 4.20
C GLU A 210 -13.62 2.22 3.55
N GLU A 211 -14.70 2.79 2.99
CA GLU A 211 -15.75 2.02 2.32
C GLU A 211 -15.25 1.32 1.06
N MET A 212 -14.28 1.90 0.34
CA MET A 212 -13.72 1.29 -0.87
C MET A 212 -12.83 0.07 -0.57
N PHE A 213 -12.39 -0.08 0.68
CA PHE A 213 -11.55 -1.21 1.10
C PHE A 213 -12.35 -2.30 1.84
N GLN A 214 -13.66 -2.13 1.99
CA GLN A 214 -14.54 -3.19 2.52
C GLN A 214 -14.48 -4.42 1.61
N GLY A 215 -14.20 -5.59 2.19
CA GLY A 215 -14.03 -6.85 1.45
C GLY A 215 -12.66 -7.01 0.78
N ALA A 216 -11.94 -5.91 0.49
CA ALA A 216 -10.57 -5.99 -0.01
C ALA A 216 -9.56 -6.17 1.13
N ALA A 217 -9.79 -5.58 2.31
CA ALA A 217 -8.96 -5.75 3.50
C ALA A 217 -9.77 -6.40 4.63
N PRO A 218 -9.26 -7.47 5.28
CA PRO A 218 -9.94 -8.09 6.43
C PRO A 218 -10.23 -7.10 7.55
N ILE A 219 -9.33 -6.13 7.76
CA ILE A 219 -9.40 -5.11 8.81
C ILE A 219 -10.47 -4.02 8.59
N PHE A 220 -11.25 -4.04 7.50
CA PHE A 220 -12.39 -3.12 7.27
C PHE A 220 -13.75 -3.82 7.35
N THR A 221 -13.81 -4.98 7.99
CA THR A 221 -15.03 -5.81 8.11
C THR A 221 -15.85 -5.45 9.34
N LYS A 222 -17.18 -5.35 9.22
CA LYS A 222 -18.05 -5.21 10.40
C LYS A 222 -18.27 -6.56 11.07
N ALA A 223 -18.10 -6.63 12.38
CA ALA A 223 -18.31 -7.87 13.12
C ALA A 223 -18.69 -7.61 14.58
N LYS A 224 -19.34 -8.60 15.20
CA LYS A 224 -19.60 -8.62 16.65
C LYS A 224 -18.48 -9.28 17.44
N ARG A 225 -17.87 -10.33 16.88
CA ARG A 225 -16.81 -11.11 17.52
C ARG A 225 -15.45 -10.78 16.92
N TRP A 226 -14.47 -10.66 17.80
CA TRP A 226 -13.14 -10.16 17.48
C TRP A 226 -12.08 -10.94 18.25
N ARG A 227 -10.97 -11.26 17.59
CA ARG A 227 -9.81 -11.91 18.22
C ARG A 227 -8.55 -11.08 18.01
N SER A 228 -7.70 -11.01 19.04
CA SER A 228 -6.42 -10.32 18.96
C SER A 228 -5.47 -11.01 17.97
N VAL A 229 -4.91 -10.24 17.03
CA VAL A 229 -3.82 -10.68 16.14
C VAL A 229 -2.47 -10.13 16.57
N THR A 230 -2.47 -8.97 17.23
CA THR A 230 -1.30 -8.43 17.91
C THR A 230 -1.63 -8.19 19.38
N PRO A 231 -0.64 -8.22 20.29
CA PRO A 231 -0.92 -8.24 21.71
C PRO A 231 -1.53 -6.91 22.16
N PHE A 232 -2.59 -6.99 22.96
CA PHE A 232 -3.06 -5.87 23.74
C PHE A 232 -2.04 -5.57 24.84
N VAL A 233 -1.31 -4.48 24.67
CA VAL A 233 -0.32 -4.03 25.64
C VAL A 233 -1.00 -3.07 26.61
N LEU A 234 -0.90 -3.38 27.89
CA LEU A 234 -1.63 -2.65 28.92
C LEU A 234 -1.19 -1.18 28.98
N PRO A 235 -2.10 -0.21 28.79
CA PRO A 235 -1.76 1.22 28.82
C PRO A 235 -1.43 1.72 30.24
N ARG A 236 -1.94 1.06 31.29
CA ARG A 236 -1.79 1.51 32.68
C ARG A 236 -1.04 0.51 33.54
N PHE A 237 0.18 0.88 33.90
CA PHE A 237 0.94 0.26 34.98
C PHE A 237 1.14 1.24 36.13
N ALA A 238 1.04 0.74 37.36
CA ALA A 238 1.57 1.40 38.52
C ALA A 238 3.07 1.14 38.58
N THR A 239 3.86 2.19 38.54
CA THR A 239 5.15 2.20 39.22
C THR A 239 4.88 2.23 40.73
N ARG A 240 5.38 1.24 41.47
CA ARG A 240 5.53 1.40 42.92
C ARG A 240 6.73 2.32 43.16
N GLY A 241 6.64 3.21 44.14
CA GLY A 241 7.82 3.86 44.68
C GLY A 241 8.85 2.80 45.14
N ALA A 242 10.14 3.14 45.02
CA ALA A 242 11.30 2.34 45.43
C ALA A 242 11.60 1.09 44.57
N GLY A 243 12.05 1.29 43.32
CA GLY A 243 12.90 0.33 42.59
C GLY A 243 12.27 -1.02 42.20
N LYS A 244 10.97 -1.22 42.39
CA LYS A 244 10.26 -2.44 42.00
C LYS A 244 9.64 -2.31 40.62
N GLY A 245 9.58 -3.43 39.89
CA GLY A 245 9.00 -3.49 38.55
C GLY A 245 7.55 -3.02 38.48
N ALA A 246 7.17 -2.47 37.32
CA ALA A 246 5.83 -1.99 37.02
C ALA A 246 4.79 -3.13 37.16
N ARG A 247 3.66 -2.86 37.82
CA ARG A 247 2.53 -3.82 37.94
C ARG A 247 1.24 -3.22 37.37
N PRO A 248 0.35 -4.02 36.76
CA PRO A 248 -0.93 -3.51 36.26
C PRO A 248 -1.72 -2.83 37.39
N ARG A 249 -2.34 -1.67 37.12
CA ARG A 249 -3.25 -1.00 38.08
C ARG A 249 -4.59 -1.71 38.17
N ASP A 250 -5.07 -2.11 36.99
CA ASP A 250 -6.32 -2.84 36.78
C ASP A 250 -5.99 -4.13 36.01
N THR A 251 -6.87 -5.12 36.07
CA THR A 251 -6.74 -6.37 35.30
C THR A 251 -6.75 -6.10 33.79
N PRO A 252 -6.20 -7.00 32.96
CA PRO A 252 -6.20 -6.79 31.51
C PRO A 252 -7.59 -6.58 30.90
N VAL A 253 -8.58 -7.34 31.37
CA VAL A 253 -9.98 -7.25 30.93
C VAL A 253 -10.61 -5.90 31.33
N GLU A 254 -10.35 -5.41 32.55
CA GLU A 254 -10.87 -4.11 32.99
C GLU A 254 -10.28 -2.95 32.16
N GLN A 255 -9.00 -3.01 31.82
CA GLN A 255 -8.37 -2.00 30.96
C GLN A 255 -8.94 -2.05 29.54
N LEU A 256 -9.17 -3.25 28.99
CA LEU A 256 -9.80 -3.44 27.69
C LEU A 256 -11.22 -2.82 27.65
N LYS A 257 -12.08 -3.18 28.61
CA LYS A 257 -13.44 -2.62 28.71
C LYS A 257 -13.41 -1.10 28.91
N ARG A 258 -12.46 -0.57 29.68
CA ARG A 258 -12.29 0.88 29.87
C ARG A 258 -11.87 1.58 28.57
N GLU A 259 -10.91 1.01 27.83
CA GLU A 259 -10.52 1.56 26.52
C GLU A 259 -11.66 1.55 25.51
N ALA A 260 -12.41 0.46 25.43
CA ALA A 260 -13.58 0.37 24.55
C ALA A 260 -14.61 1.47 24.87
N ARG A 261 -14.92 1.68 26.16
CA ARG A 261 -15.82 2.76 26.60
C ARG A 261 -15.28 4.16 26.27
N LEU A 262 -13.98 4.41 26.49
CA LEU A 262 -13.36 5.70 26.17
C LEU A 262 -13.43 6.02 24.66
N ARG A 263 -13.46 4.98 23.82
CA ARG A 263 -13.60 5.09 22.37
C ARG A 263 -15.05 5.04 21.88
N GLN A 264 -16.01 5.01 22.82
CA GLN A 264 -17.45 4.96 22.54
C GLN A 264 -17.84 3.75 21.68
N LEU A 265 -17.13 2.63 21.86
CA LEU A 265 -17.51 1.36 21.24
C LEU A 265 -18.73 0.76 21.97
N PRO A 266 -19.51 -0.09 21.30
CA PRO A 266 -20.56 -0.89 21.93
C PRO A 266 -20.06 -1.65 23.16
N GLU A 267 -20.99 -2.07 24.01
CA GLU A 267 -20.65 -2.83 25.20
C GLU A 267 -20.05 -4.20 24.82
N ILE A 268 -18.97 -4.59 25.52
CA ILE A 268 -18.39 -5.92 25.40
C ILE A 268 -19.13 -6.87 26.35
N ILE A 269 -19.93 -7.76 25.78
CA ILE A 269 -20.79 -8.71 26.49
C ILE A 269 -20.05 -9.98 26.90
N GLU A 270 -19.06 -10.41 26.12
CA GLU A 270 -18.26 -11.61 26.39
C GLU A 270 -16.77 -11.34 26.20
N VAL A 271 -15.94 -11.93 27.07
CA VAL A 271 -14.47 -11.81 27.02
C VAL A 271 -13.83 -13.14 27.40
N HIS A 272 -13.07 -13.71 26.48
CA HIS A 272 -12.11 -14.78 26.70
C HIS A 272 -10.70 -14.17 26.74
N SER A 273 -9.89 -14.55 27.72
CA SER A 273 -8.57 -13.97 27.97
C SER A 273 -7.47 -15.01 27.92
N SER A 274 -6.30 -14.60 27.44
CA SER A 274 -5.04 -15.36 27.45
C SER A 274 -4.58 -15.84 28.83
N ASP A 275 -5.11 -15.23 29.91
CA ASP A 275 -4.82 -15.67 31.28
C ASP A 275 -5.47 -17.02 31.61
N VAL A 276 -6.60 -17.32 30.96
CA VAL A 276 -7.39 -18.53 31.18
C VAL A 276 -7.19 -19.51 30.01
N ASP A 277 -7.30 -19.01 28.78
CA ASP A 277 -7.16 -19.81 27.57
C ASP A 277 -5.73 -19.77 27.03
N LYS A 278 -5.12 -20.96 26.88
CA LYS A 278 -3.76 -21.11 26.34
C LYS A 278 -3.70 -20.79 24.84
N ASP A 279 -4.79 -21.00 24.12
CA ASP A 279 -4.85 -20.75 22.68
C ASP A 279 -4.82 -19.26 22.36
N LEU A 280 -5.23 -18.42 23.32
CA LEU A 280 -5.17 -16.97 23.23
C LEU A 280 -3.84 -16.40 23.74
N LYS A 281 -2.80 -17.20 24.02
CA LYS A 281 -1.48 -16.70 24.50
C LYS A 281 -0.55 -16.19 23.41
N GLY A 282 -0.98 -16.23 22.15
CA GLY A 282 -0.17 -15.82 21.03
C GLY A 282 -0.94 -15.80 19.72
N TYR A 283 -0.23 -15.38 18.68
CA TYR A 283 -0.70 -15.43 17.30
C TYR A 283 -0.42 -16.82 16.73
N LYS A 284 -1.43 -17.46 16.16
CA LYS A 284 -1.31 -18.81 15.58
C LYS A 284 -0.75 -18.70 14.17
N VAL A 285 0.37 -19.37 13.92
CA VAL A 285 1.05 -19.47 12.61
C VAL A 285 1.15 -20.95 12.26
N GLY A 286 0.18 -21.46 11.51
CA GLY A 286 0.01 -22.90 11.31
C GLY A 286 -0.07 -23.66 12.64
N ALA A 287 0.88 -24.58 12.86
CA ALA A 287 0.98 -25.35 14.11
C ALA A 287 1.76 -24.63 15.25
N ARG A 288 2.41 -23.50 14.95
CA ARG A 288 3.20 -22.72 15.92
C ARG A 288 2.36 -21.63 16.55
N LEU A 289 2.65 -21.33 17.82
CA LEU A 289 2.11 -20.16 18.52
C LEU A 289 3.24 -19.15 18.77
N VAL A 290 3.13 -17.96 18.16
CA VAL A 290 4.01 -16.82 18.44
C VAL A 290 3.48 -16.09 19.67
N ARG A 291 4.17 -16.19 20.80
CA ARG A 291 3.65 -15.68 22.08
C ARG A 291 3.60 -14.16 22.08
N TRP A 292 2.62 -13.60 22.78
CA TRP A 292 2.52 -12.15 22.96
C TRP A 292 3.76 -11.49 23.54
N LEU A 293 4.48 -12.21 24.41
CA LEU A 293 5.74 -11.77 25.03
C LEU A 293 6.90 -11.66 24.04
N GLU A 294 6.81 -12.30 22.86
CA GLU A 294 7.83 -12.22 21.80
C GLU A 294 7.72 -10.93 20.98
N PHE A 295 6.58 -10.25 21.02
CA PHE A 295 6.37 -9.00 20.30
C PHE A 295 7.17 -7.86 20.94
N ARG A 296 7.73 -7.00 20.10
CA ARG A 296 8.47 -5.82 20.56
C ARG A 296 7.50 -4.72 20.98
N THR A 297 7.55 -4.34 22.25
CA THR A 297 6.68 -3.30 22.83
C THR A 297 7.40 -1.98 23.13
N ARG A 298 8.68 -1.86 22.75
CA ARG A 298 9.50 -0.66 22.97
C ARG A 298 9.49 0.24 21.74
N ARG A 299 9.07 1.48 21.94
CA ARG A 299 9.08 2.54 20.94
C ARG A 299 10.46 3.16 20.76
N PHE A 300 10.70 3.78 19.60
CA PHE A 300 11.94 4.48 19.30
C PHE A 300 12.20 5.69 20.20
N ASN A 301 11.16 6.29 20.77
CA ASN A 301 11.30 7.36 21.77
C ASN A 301 11.68 6.85 23.17
N GLY A 302 11.93 5.54 23.32
CA GLY A 302 12.32 4.91 24.59
C GLY A 302 11.15 4.43 25.46
N THR A 303 9.91 4.85 25.17
CA THR A 303 8.73 4.40 25.91
C THR A 303 8.49 2.91 25.67
N THR A 304 8.28 2.15 26.73
CA THR A 304 8.04 0.70 26.66
C THR A 304 6.68 0.37 27.23
N GLY A 305 5.87 -0.37 26.48
CA GLY A 305 4.64 -0.95 26.97
C GLY A 305 4.93 -2.23 27.74
N TYR A 306 4.24 -2.43 28.85
CA TYR A 306 4.39 -3.62 29.70
C TYR A 306 3.12 -4.47 29.65
N GLY A 307 3.21 -5.72 30.11
CA GLY A 307 2.11 -6.69 30.23
C GLY A 307 1.27 -6.82 28.96
N THR A 308 1.56 -7.88 28.23
CA THR A 308 0.88 -8.25 27.00
C THR A 308 -0.23 -9.24 27.30
N ALA A 309 -1.40 -9.05 26.70
CA ALA A 309 -2.52 -9.97 26.77
C ALA A 309 -3.13 -10.18 25.38
N GLY A 310 -3.88 -11.26 25.20
CA GLY A 310 -4.71 -11.51 24.03
C GLY A 310 -6.13 -11.84 24.46
N PHE A 311 -7.08 -11.49 23.60
CA PHE A 311 -8.49 -11.67 23.88
C PHE A 311 -9.25 -12.17 22.66
N GLU A 312 -10.34 -12.88 22.95
CA GLU A 312 -11.47 -13.00 22.05
C GLU A 312 -12.67 -12.35 22.73
N ILE A 313 -13.32 -11.42 22.04
CA ILE A 313 -14.37 -10.58 22.62
C ILE A 313 -15.59 -10.56 21.72
N GLU A 314 -16.76 -10.40 22.34
CA GLU A 314 -18.02 -10.17 21.65
C GLU A 314 -18.64 -8.85 22.11
N PHE A 315 -19.05 -8.04 21.14
CA PHE A 315 -19.80 -6.80 21.35
C PHE A 315 -21.30 -7.05 21.24
N ALA A 316 -22.09 -6.27 21.98
CA ALA A 316 -23.55 -6.27 21.90
C ALA A 316 -24.06 -5.95 20.48
N GLU A 317 -23.35 -5.05 19.80
CA GLU A 317 -23.64 -4.58 18.45
C GLU A 317 -22.43 -4.76 17.53
N GLU A 318 -22.66 -4.74 16.22
CA GLU A 318 -21.57 -4.80 15.25
C GLU A 318 -20.67 -3.57 15.36
N VAL A 319 -19.36 -3.82 15.40
CA VAL A 319 -18.33 -2.77 15.42
C VAL A 319 -17.74 -2.62 14.03
N ASN A 320 -17.61 -1.38 13.57
CA ASN A 320 -16.87 -1.05 12.36
C ASN A 320 -15.37 -1.13 12.63
N ALA A 321 -14.66 -1.80 11.74
CA ALA A 321 -13.20 -1.93 11.79
C ALA A 321 -12.50 -0.71 11.16
N PRO A 322 -11.21 -0.47 11.44
CA PRO A 322 -10.29 -1.32 12.21
C PRO A 322 -10.47 -1.21 13.73
N LEU A 323 -10.46 -2.36 14.43
CA LEU A 323 -10.49 -2.44 15.89
C LEU A 323 -9.09 -2.61 16.45
N VAL A 324 -8.57 -1.58 17.12
CA VAL A 324 -7.20 -1.56 17.64
C VAL A 324 -7.18 -0.94 19.02
N LEU A 325 -6.83 -1.65 20.08
CA LEU A 325 -6.93 -1.18 21.47
C LEU A 325 -5.60 -1.31 22.21
N GLY A 326 -5.34 -0.45 23.19
CA GLY A 326 -4.17 -0.53 24.08
C GLY A 326 -2.98 0.34 23.67
N PHE A 327 -1.88 0.12 24.38
CA PHE A 327 -0.62 0.82 24.11
C PHE A 327 -0.05 0.42 22.75
N GLY A 328 0.37 1.42 21.97
CA GLY A 328 0.94 1.18 20.64
C GLY A 328 -0.09 0.94 19.54
N ALA A 329 -1.38 1.19 19.80
CA ALA A 329 -2.47 1.04 18.82
C ALA A 329 -2.19 1.77 17.48
N HIS A 330 -1.66 2.98 17.52
CA HIS A 330 -1.29 3.73 16.30
C HIS A 330 -0.13 3.10 15.50
N PHE A 331 0.53 2.07 16.04
CA PHE A 331 1.62 1.32 15.40
C PHE A 331 1.31 -0.18 15.32
N GLY A 332 0.03 -0.54 15.31
CA GLY A 332 -0.42 -1.91 15.02
C GLY A 332 -0.41 -2.88 16.20
N LEU A 333 -0.12 -2.45 17.44
CA LEU A 333 -0.32 -3.29 18.62
C LEU A 333 -1.78 -3.28 19.09
N GLY A 334 -2.24 -4.41 19.64
CA GLY A 334 -3.62 -4.64 20.07
C GLY A 334 -4.64 -4.53 18.94
N LEU A 335 -4.25 -4.92 17.73
CA LEU A 335 -5.11 -5.10 16.57
C LEU A 335 -5.95 -6.37 16.75
N PHE A 336 -7.21 -6.29 16.34
CA PHE A 336 -8.15 -7.40 16.33
C PHE A 336 -8.65 -7.69 14.91
N GLU A 337 -8.96 -8.95 14.64
CA GLU A 337 -9.62 -9.44 13.43
C GLU A 337 -11.00 -10.03 13.74
N PRO A 338 -11.95 -9.99 12.79
CA PRO A 338 -13.27 -10.59 12.96
C PRO A 338 -13.22 -12.13 13.01
N VAL A 339 -14.13 -12.78 13.77
CA VAL A 339 -14.21 -14.25 13.95
C VAL A 339 -15.59 -14.85 13.66
#